data_AF-A0A967C359-F1
#
_entry.id   AF-A0A967C359-F1
#
_cell.length_a   1.000
_cell.length_b   1.000
_cell.length_c   1.000
_cell.angle_alpha   90.00
_cell.angle_beta   90.00
_cell.angle_gamma   90.00
#
_symmetry.space_group_name_H-M   'P 1'
#
loop_
_entity.id
_entity.type
_entity.pdbx_description
1 polymer ?
#
loop_
_entity_poly.entity_id
_entity_poly.type
_entity_poly.pdbx_seq_one_letter_code
_entity_poly.pdbx_strand_id
1 'polypeptide(L)'
;EALGRADQAMREAQEALGQGGDARDPQSRAMRHLQEGGRQMAQQLQRQFGPQPAQGEGEPDDADMAGNPEQGGEGEGGEMGEGRDPLGRRARDVAGNADQGSDTRVPDEAEQLRTRRIQDELRRRGAERERGAEELDYIERLLRRF
;
A
#
# COMPACT_ATOMS: atom_id res chain seq x y z
N GLU A 1 -17.17 -12.06 16.16
CA GLU A 1 -18.27 -11.23 15.60
C GLU A 1 -17.88 -10.41 14.37
N ALA A 2 -16.79 -9.64 14.40
CA ALA A 2 -16.39 -8.78 13.26
C ALA A 2 -16.20 -9.56 11.94
N LEU A 3 -15.54 -10.73 11.99
CA LEU A 3 -15.38 -11.58 10.80
C LEU A 3 -16.72 -12.11 10.24
N GLY A 4 -17.71 -12.37 11.10
CA GLY A 4 -19.04 -12.80 10.65
C GLY A 4 -19.79 -11.68 9.93
N ARG A 5 -19.68 -10.44 10.42
CA ARG A 5 -20.22 -9.25 9.74
C ARG A 5 -19.51 -8.96 8.41
N ALA A 6 -18.21 -9.23 8.33
CA ALA A 6 -17.47 -9.14 7.08
C ALA A 6 -17.97 -10.17 6.05
N ASP A 7 -18.20 -11.42 6.45
CA ASP A 7 -18.73 -12.47 5.57
C ASP A 7 -20.12 -12.11 5.03
N GLN A 8 -21.01 -11.62 5.90
CA GLN A 8 -22.35 -11.18 5.50
C GLN A 8 -22.29 -10.04 4.48
N ALA A 9 -21.45 -9.02 4.72
CA ALA A 9 -21.29 -7.91 3.78
C ALA A 9 -20.67 -8.36 2.44
N MET A 10 -19.81 -9.37 2.42
CA MET A 10 -19.28 -9.94 1.17
C MET A 10 -20.35 -10.73 0.38
N ARG A 11 -21.27 -11.41 1.07
CA ARG A 11 -22.42 -12.07 0.41
C ARG A 11 -23.33 -11.04 -0.27
N GLU A 12 -23.63 -9.94 0.41
CA GLU A 12 -24.38 -8.82 -0.16
C GLU A 12 -23.66 -8.24 -1.40
N ALA A 13 -22.33 -8.11 -1.35
CA ALA A 13 -21.55 -7.68 -2.50
C ALA A 13 -21.64 -8.67 -3.67
N GLN A 14 -21.58 -9.97 -3.41
CA GLN A 14 -21.72 -11.01 -4.42
C GLN A 14 -23.11 -11.02 -5.06
N GLU A 15 -24.16 -10.83 -4.28
CA GLU A 15 -25.54 -10.72 -4.77
C GLU A 15 -25.74 -9.47 -5.65
N ALA A 16 -25.18 -8.33 -5.22
CA ALA A 16 -25.23 -7.10 -6.00
C ALA A 16 -24.53 -7.27 -7.36
N LEU A 17 -23.33 -7.86 -7.38
CA LEU A 17 -22.61 -8.16 -8.63
C LEU A 17 -23.37 -9.15 -9.51
N GLY A 18 -23.98 -10.19 -8.92
CA GLY A 18 -24.77 -11.19 -9.65
C GLY A 18 -26.00 -10.60 -10.34
N GLN A 19 -26.54 -9.52 -9.81
CA GLN A 19 -27.66 -8.77 -10.40
C GLN A 19 -27.20 -7.64 -11.34
N GLY A 20 -25.89 -7.47 -11.54
CA GLY A 20 -25.32 -6.37 -12.33
C GLY A 20 -25.39 -4.99 -11.65
N GLY A 21 -25.60 -4.97 -10.33
CA GLY A 21 -25.65 -3.75 -9.51
C GLY A 21 -24.29 -3.31 -8.96
N ASP A 22 -24.30 -2.22 -8.18
CA ASP A 22 -23.10 -1.70 -7.51
C ASP A 22 -22.84 -2.44 -6.19
N ALA A 23 -21.60 -2.91 -6.01
CA ALA A 23 -21.15 -3.64 -4.83
C ALA A 23 -20.11 -2.89 -3.98
N ARG A 24 -19.80 -1.62 -4.32
CA ARG A 24 -18.81 -0.82 -3.59
C ARG A 24 -19.15 -0.62 -2.12
N ASP A 25 -20.42 -0.39 -1.82
CA ASP A 25 -20.90 -0.18 -0.45
C ASP A 25 -20.77 -1.44 0.43
N PRO A 26 -21.33 -2.61 0.04
CA PRO A 26 -21.15 -3.83 0.81
C PRO A 26 -19.68 -4.27 0.90
N GLN A 27 -18.89 -4.11 -0.16
CA GLN A 27 -17.45 -4.37 -0.12
C GLN A 27 -16.71 -3.46 0.88
N SER A 28 -17.05 -2.16 0.91
CA SER A 28 -16.44 -1.21 1.85
C SER A 28 -16.78 -1.55 3.31
N ARG A 29 -18.01 -2.00 3.59
CA ARG A 29 -18.41 -2.50 4.91
C ARG A 29 -17.64 -3.76 5.29
N ALA A 30 -17.48 -4.70 4.35
CA ALA A 30 -16.71 -5.92 4.59
C ALA A 30 -15.25 -5.61 4.95
N MET A 31 -14.58 -4.73 4.19
CA MET A 31 -13.21 -4.33 4.47
C MET A 31 -13.05 -3.70 5.85
N ARG A 32 -13.99 -2.85 6.28
CA ARG A 32 -13.98 -2.25 7.62
C ARG A 32 -14.06 -3.33 8.71
N HIS A 33 -14.97 -4.28 8.57
CA HIS A 33 -15.12 -5.38 9.54
C HIS A 33 -13.92 -6.34 9.56
N LEU A 34 -13.27 -6.59 8.41
CA LEU A 34 -12.02 -7.35 8.37
C LEU A 34 -10.89 -6.62 9.12
N GLN A 35 -10.75 -5.31 8.94
CA GLN A 35 -9.76 -4.52 9.67
C GLN A 35 -10.02 -4.54 11.18
N GLU A 36 -11.27 -4.39 11.60
CA GLU A 36 -11.69 -4.49 13.01
C GLU A 36 -11.36 -5.88 13.58
N GLY A 37 -11.71 -6.96 12.86
CA GLY A 37 -11.42 -8.33 13.28
C GLY A 37 -9.92 -8.63 13.36
N GLY A 38 -9.14 -8.16 12.39
CA GLY A 38 -7.69 -8.30 12.37
C GLY A 38 -7.02 -7.60 13.55
N ARG A 39 -7.48 -6.39 13.91
CA ARG A 39 -6.98 -5.66 15.10
C ARG A 39 -7.29 -6.42 16.39
N GLN A 40 -8.51 -6.96 16.53
CA GLN A 40 -8.89 -7.75 17.70
C GLN A 40 -8.05 -9.03 17.81
N MET A 41 -7.80 -9.70 16.68
CA MET A 41 -6.95 -10.90 16.63
C MET A 41 -5.50 -10.57 16.98
N ALA A 42 -4.94 -9.49 16.42
CA ALA A 42 -3.59 -9.03 16.74
C ALA A 42 -3.45 -8.70 18.24
N GLN A 43 -4.46 -8.07 18.85
CA GLN A 43 -4.49 -7.82 20.30
C GLN A 43 -4.59 -9.10 21.14
N GLN A 44 -5.23 -10.15 20.65
CA GLN A 44 -5.25 -11.45 21.32
C GLN A 44 -3.90 -12.15 21.20
N LEU A 45 -3.32 -12.20 20.00
CA LEU A 45 -1.99 -12.77 19.79
C LEU A 45 -0.94 -12.01 20.60
N GLN A 46 -0.99 -10.69 20.67
CA GLN A 46 -0.06 -9.92 21.48
C GLN A 46 -0.25 -10.10 22.99
N ARG A 47 -1.44 -10.51 23.45
CA ARG A 47 -1.65 -10.91 24.85
C ARG A 47 -1.15 -12.32 25.13
N GLN A 48 -1.21 -13.21 24.14
CA GLN A 48 -0.79 -14.61 24.28
C GLN A 48 0.71 -14.83 24.05
N PHE A 49 1.29 -14.05 23.14
CA PHE A 49 2.70 -14.07 22.72
C PHE A 49 3.43 -12.76 23.07
N GLY A 50 2.78 -11.88 23.84
CA GLY A 50 3.42 -10.72 24.45
C GLY A 50 4.58 -11.17 25.32
N PRO A 51 5.62 -10.30 25.46
CA PRO A 51 6.99 -10.72 25.69
C PRO A 51 7.08 -11.75 26.83
N GLN A 52 7.27 -13.01 26.45
CA GLN A 52 7.93 -13.96 27.34
C GLN A 52 9.29 -13.32 27.63
N PRO A 53 9.68 -13.09 28.89
CA PRO A 53 11.08 -12.82 29.18
C PRO A 53 11.83 -14.03 28.65
N ALA A 54 12.60 -13.84 27.57
CA ALA A 54 13.56 -14.83 27.13
C ALA A 54 14.55 -14.96 28.28
N GLN A 55 14.30 -15.96 29.13
CA GLN A 55 15.21 -16.44 30.14
C GLN A 55 16.31 -17.18 29.38
N GLY A 56 17.16 -16.41 28.73
CA GLY A 56 18.39 -16.83 28.11
C GLY A 56 19.51 -16.30 28.96
N GLU A 57 19.96 -17.13 29.89
CA GLU A 57 21.19 -16.95 30.64
C GLU A 57 22.35 -16.75 29.65
N GLY A 58 22.95 -15.56 29.70
CA GLY A 58 24.12 -15.16 28.93
C GLY A 58 24.67 -13.90 29.58
N GLU A 59 25.70 -14.10 30.39
CA GLU A 59 26.34 -13.13 31.28
C GLU A 59 26.77 -11.82 30.56
N PRO A 60 26.77 -10.67 31.27
CA PRO A 60 27.08 -9.35 30.73
C PRO A 60 28.57 -9.00 30.89
N ASP A 61 29.16 -8.32 29.90
CA ASP A 61 30.48 -7.70 30.03
C ASP A 61 30.43 -6.28 29.42
N ASP A 62 30.33 -5.33 30.34
CA ASP A 62 30.86 -3.96 30.38
C ASP A 62 30.95 -3.08 29.12
N ALA A 63 30.11 -2.04 29.07
CA ALA A 63 30.56 -0.64 28.91
C ALA A 63 29.44 0.37 29.25
N ASP A 64 29.72 1.24 30.22
CA ASP A 64 29.10 2.55 30.48
C ASP A 64 27.73 2.62 31.16
N MET A 65 27.72 2.25 32.46
CA MET A 65 26.76 2.74 33.46
C MET A 65 27.46 3.74 34.39
N ALA A 66 27.15 5.04 34.25
CA ALA A 66 27.51 6.07 35.20
C ALA A 66 26.27 6.90 35.61
N GLY A 67 25.63 6.46 36.71
CA GLY A 67 24.80 7.25 37.66
C GLY A 67 23.44 7.76 37.17
N ASN A 68 22.30 7.63 37.86
CA ASN A 68 21.92 7.17 39.20
C ASN A 68 20.40 6.83 39.17
N PRO A 69 19.88 5.89 39.98
CA PRO A 69 18.49 5.44 39.92
C PRO A 69 17.63 6.19 40.95
N GLU A 70 16.65 6.96 40.50
CA GLU A 70 15.56 7.42 41.36
C GLU A 70 14.21 7.34 40.64
N GLN A 71 13.35 6.51 41.22
CA GLN A 71 11.88 6.65 41.31
C GLN A 71 11.17 7.48 40.24
N GLY A 72 10.35 6.81 39.44
CA GLY A 72 9.38 7.48 38.58
C GLY A 72 8.39 6.49 37.99
N GLY A 73 7.39 6.09 38.78
CA GLY A 73 6.10 5.79 38.17
C GLY A 73 5.58 7.06 37.49
N GLU A 74 4.80 6.89 36.43
CA GLU A 74 4.04 7.96 35.76
C GLU A 74 4.92 8.82 34.81
N GLY A 75 5.19 8.27 33.62
CA GLY A 75 5.75 9.03 32.50
C GLY A 75 4.69 9.94 31.88
N GLU A 76 4.63 11.16 32.39
CA GLU A 76 4.01 12.34 31.81
C GLU A 76 4.51 12.64 30.39
N GLY A 77 3.72 13.48 29.72
CA GLY A 77 3.92 13.90 28.34
C GLY A 77 5.30 14.48 28.05
N GLY A 78 5.74 14.25 26.81
CA GLY A 78 6.93 14.90 26.30
C GLY A 78 7.61 14.15 25.16
N GLU A 79 6.85 13.71 24.15
CA GLU A 79 7.38 13.47 22.79
C GLU A 79 6.19 13.13 21.88
N MET A 80 5.43 14.18 21.52
CA MET A 80 4.59 14.13 20.34
C MET A 80 5.52 14.02 19.14
N GLY A 81 5.98 12.79 18.87
CA GLY A 81 6.86 12.48 17.76
C GLY A 81 6.27 13.06 16.48
N GLU A 82 6.98 14.06 15.95
CA GLU A 82 6.72 14.67 14.66
C GLU A 82 6.47 13.56 13.64
N GLY A 83 5.21 13.46 13.17
CA GLY A 83 4.83 12.48 12.16
C GLY A 83 4.07 11.25 12.64
N ARG A 84 3.16 11.36 13.62
CA ARG A 84 2.08 10.36 13.79
C ARG A 84 0.72 11.04 13.82
N ASP A 85 -0.20 10.51 13.02
CA ASP A 85 -1.58 11.01 12.97
C ASP A 85 -2.38 10.51 14.19
N PRO A 86 -3.53 11.12 14.55
CA PRO A 86 -4.34 10.72 15.71
C PRO A 86 -4.96 9.31 15.59
N LEU A 87 -4.82 8.65 14.43
CA LEU A 87 -5.16 7.23 14.25
C LEU A 87 -3.97 6.31 14.53
N GLY A 88 -2.86 6.85 15.06
CA GLY A 88 -1.65 6.10 15.40
C GLY A 88 -0.91 5.55 14.18
N ARG A 89 -1.26 6.00 12.98
CA ARG A 89 -0.51 5.63 11.77
C ARG A 89 0.79 6.41 11.79
N ARG A 90 1.90 5.73 11.46
CA ARG A 90 3.14 6.42 11.09
C ARG A 90 2.76 7.39 9.98
N ALA A 91 2.95 8.69 10.17
CA ALA A 91 2.90 9.62 9.05
C ALA A 91 3.91 9.06 8.08
N ARG A 92 3.40 8.60 6.94
CA ARG A 92 4.22 8.10 5.86
C ARG A 92 5.28 9.17 5.62
N ASP A 93 6.53 8.76 5.73
CA ASP A 93 7.71 9.59 5.61
C ASP A 93 7.45 10.73 4.61
N VAL A 94 7.35 11.94 5.14
CA VAL A 94 7.25 13.17 4.34
C VAL A 94 8.65 13.42 3.80
N ALA A 95 9.04 12.60 2.84
CA ALA A 95 10.18 12.79 1.98
C ALA A 95 9.72 12.47 0.55
N GLY A 96 8.94 13.42 0.01
CA GLY A 96 8.74 13.62 -1.43
C GLY A 96 7.74 12.69 -2.11
N ASN A 97 6.43 12.95 -1.97
CA ASN A 97 5.49 13.02 -3.11
C ASN A 97 4.05 13.10 -2.57
N ALA A 98 3.60 14.32 -2.34
CA ALA A 98 2.20 14.67 -2.20
C ALA A 98 1.49 14.61 -3.57
N ASP A 99 1.40 13.42 -4.16
CA ASP A 99 0.63 13.18 -5.40
C ASP A 99 -0.32 11.97 -5.26
N GLN A 100 -0.89 11.80 -4.06
CA GLN A 100 -1.95 10.81 -3.85
C GLN A 100 -3.30 11.40 -4.27
N GLY A 101 -3.41 11.64 -5.58
CA GLY A 101 -4.65 11.94 -6.28
C GLY A 101 -4.91 11.02 -7.48
N SER A 102 -4.02 10.07 -7.80
CA SER A 102 -4.21 9.17 -8.92
C SER A 102 -3.50 7.84 -8.72
N ASP A 103 -4.21 6.76 -9.00
CA ASP A 103 -3.73 5.38 -9.16
C ASP A 103 -2.80 5.27 -10.39
N THR A 104 -1.81 6.15 -10.50
CA THR A 104 -0.88 6.22 -11.62
C THR A 104 0.40 5.53 -11.23
N ARG A 105 0.54 4.28 -11.69
CA ARG A 105 1.82 3.58 -11.64
C ARG A 105 2.78 4.26 -12.61
N VAL A 106 3.87 4.81 -12.09
CA VAL A 106 4.98 5.31 -12.93
C VAL A 106 5.63 4.09 -13.61
N PRO A 107 5.76 4.07 -14.94
CA PRO A 107 6.39 2.98 -15.66
C PRO A 107 7.85 2.76 -15.25
N ASP A 108 8.26 1.50 -15.18
CA ASP A 108 9.65 1.14 -14.87
C ASP A 108 10.60 1.45 -16.05
N GLU A 109 11.92 1.41 -15.79
CA GLU A 109 12.92 1.71 -16.83
C GLU A 109 12.82 0.77 -18.04
N ALA A 110 12.43 -0.48 -17.82
CA ALA A 110 12.30 -1.47 -18.88
C ALA A 110 11.09 -1.17 -19.79
N GLU A 111 9.97 -0.74 -19.23
CA GLU A 111 8.77 -0.28 -19.92
C GLU A 111 9.04 1.00 -20.73
N GLN A 112 9.83 1.93 -20.18
CA GLN A 112 10.26 3.12 -20.92
C GLN A 112 11.14 2.76 -22.12
N LEU A 113 12.11 1.86 -21.94
CA LEU A 113 12.96 1.37 -23.03
C LEU A 113 12.14 0.64 -24.11
N ARG A 114 11.18 -0.19 -23.70
CA ARG A 114 10.27 -0.87 -24.64
C ARG A 114 9.42 0.12 -25.42
N THR A 115 8.86 1.12 -24.75
CA THR A 115 8.05 2.17 -25.39
C THR A 115 8.86 2.93 -26.43
N ARG A 116 10.12 3.30 -26.11
CA ARG A 116 11.02 3.95 -27.07
C ARG A 116 11.28 3.08 -28.30
N ARG A 117 11.59 1.80 -28.12
CA ARG A 117 11.79 0.85 -29.25
C ARG A 117 10.57 0.74 -30.15
N ILE A 118 9.37 0.71 -29.57
CA ILE A 118 8.12 0.67 -30.35
C ILE A 118 7.95 1.96 -31.15
N GLN A 119 8.16 3.12 -30.52
CA GLN A 119 8.04 4.41 -31.19
C GLN A 119 9.05 4.55 -32.35
N ASP A 120 10.29 4.11 -32.16
CA ASP A 120 11.33 4.15 -33.19
C ASP A 120 10.97 3.29 -34.40
N GLU A 121 10.47 2.07 -34.16
CA GLU A 121 10.02 1.18 -35.24
C GLU A 121 8.80 1.75 -35.98
N LEU A 122 7.85 2.38 -35.27
CA LEU A 122 6.72 3.06 -35.91
C LEU A 122 7.19 4.24 -36.78
N ARG A 123 8.12 5.06 -36.31
CA ARG A 123 8.69 6.17 -37.09
C ARG A 123 9.45 5.67 -38.31
N ARG A 124 10.24 4.61 -38.16
CA ARG A 124 10.97 3.97 -39.25
C ARG A 124 10.00 3.50 -40.34
N ARG A 125 8.95 2.76 -39.96
CA ARG A 125 7.95 2.28 -40.91
C ARG A 125 7.11 3.40 -41.52
N GLY A 126 6.78 4.44 -40.76
CA GLY A 126 6.07 5.61 -41.28
C GLY A 126 6.85 6.39 -42.35
N ALA A 127 8.18 6.29 -42.35
CA ALA A 127 9.02 6.90 -43.38
C ALA A 127 9.11 6.06 -44.68
N GLU A 128 8.68 4.79 -44.66
CA GLU A 128 8.71 3.88 -45.81
C GLU A 128 7.53 4.17 -46.74
N ARG A 129 7.70 5.14 -47.66
CA ARG A 129 6.66 5.62 -48.60
C ARG A 129 6.08 4.55 -49.52
N GLU A 130 6.75 3.41 -49.68
CA GLU A 130 6.29 2.30 -50.51
C GLU A 130 5.22 1.43 -49.83
N ARG A 131 4.95 1.63 -48.53
CA ARG A 131 3.88 0.93 -47.82
C ARG A 131 2.50 1.34 -48.33
N GLY A 132 1.54 0.44 -48.17
CA GLY A 132 0.14 0.71 -48.53
C GLY A 132 -0.41 1.90 -47.75
N ALA A 133 -1.24 2.72 -48.41
CA ALA A 133 -1.83 3.92 -47.82
C ALA A 133 -2.58 3.65 -46.50
N GLU A 134 -3.31 2.53 -46.43
CA GLU A 134 -4.02 2.12 -45.21
C GLU A 134 -3.07 1.81 -44.03
N GLU A 135 -1.90 1.21 -44.32
CA GLU A 135 -0.91 0.92 -43.28
C GLU A 135 -0.24 2.20 -42.78
N LEU A 136 0.08 3.12 -43.70
CA LEU A 136 0.66 4.42 -43.34
C LEU A 136 -0.30 5.25 -42.46
N ASP A 137 -1.58 5.28 -42.80
CA ASP A 137 -2.62 5.93 -41.97
C ASP A 137 -2.72 5.28 -40.58
N TYR A 138 -2.68 3.94 -40.50
CA TYR A 138 -2.66 3.23 -39.24
C TYR A 138 -1.45 3.59 -38.38
N ILE A 139 -0.25 3.63 -38.97
CA ILE A 139 1.00 4.00 -38.28
C ILE A 139 0.93 5.46 -37.80
N GLU A 140 0.43 6.39 -38.61
CA GLU A 140 0.25 7.79 -38.22
C GLU A 140 -0.68 7.95 -37.01
N ARG A 141 -1.81 7.23 -37.02
CA ARG A 141 -2.75 7.23 -35.90
C ARG A 141 -2.15 6.65 -34.63
N LEU A 142 -1.31 5.62 -34.74
CA LEU A 142 -0.57 5.09 -33.59
C LEU A 142 0.42 6.13 -33.07
N LEU A 143 1.24 6.73 -33.93
CA LEU A 143 2.23 7.75 -33.54
C LEU A 143 1.60 8.96 -32.86
N ARG A 144 0.38 9.36 -33.23
CA ARG A 144 -0.36 10.47 -32.58
C ARG A 144 -0.86 10.15 -31.18
N ARG A 145 -1.03 8.86 -30.84
CA ARG A 145 -1.56 8.41 -29.53
C ARG A 145 -0.46 8.16 -28.49
N PHE A 146 0.77 7.89 -28.94
CA PHE A 146 1.95 7.82 -28.08
C PHE A 146 2.35 9.20 -27.57
#